data_AF-A0AAW2EZS0-F1
#
_entry.id   AF-A0AAW2EZS0-F1
#
_cell.length_a   1.000
_cell.length_b   1.000
_cell.length_c   1.000
_cell.angle_alpha   90.00
_cell.angle_beta   90.00
_cell.angle_gamma   90.00
#
_symmetry.space_group_name_H-M   'P 1'
#
loop_
_entity.id
_entity.type
_entity.pdbx_description
1 polymer ?
#
loop_
_entity_poly.entity_id
_entity_poly.type
_entity_poly.pdbx_seq_one_letter_code
_entity_poly.pdbx_strand_id
1 'polypeptide(L)'
;MADTILEEENRAERFRIKTKEDLLCAKRYIRHLGQREQRDMDQDHRKYCNYNFIKEREDEKENRMLTITNAKEGDSLLVDLVKSYPHIYDKQNKDFKDIRKKNNSWQEIGNILGASASDCQVRWGRLRERYSREKKMREKESRSGSGSTTRPTFPLYEQMHFLYNFVKSRRSITNISNLKLSNNKISPNEPKEKFGKILFY
;
A
#
# COMPACT_ATOMS: atom_id res chain seq x y z
N MET A 1 -27.76 57.49 40.28
CA MET A 1 -28.06 56.40 41.25
C MET A 1 -29.56 56.23 41.52
N ALA A 2 -30.45 57.15 41.15
CA ALA A 2 -31.90 56.94 41.20
C ALA A 2 -32.49 56.37 39.89
N ASP A 3 -31.88 56.63 38.73
CA ASP A 3 -32.44 56.19 37.44
C ASP A 3 -32.23 54.70 37.11
N THR A 4 -31.25 54.02 37.73
CA THR A 4 -31.01 52.59 37.53
C THR A 4 -31.95 51.69 38.33
N ILE A 5 -32.57 52.21 39.39
CA ILE A 5 -33.53 51.44 40.21
C ILE A 5 -34.89 51.38 39.51
N LEU A 6 -35.29 52.45 38.82
CA LEU A 6 -36.54 52.49 38.04
C LEU A 6 -36.50 51.58 36.79
N GLU A 7 -35.33 51.38 36.17
CA GLU A 7 -35.17 50.45 35.05
C GLU A 7 -35.14 48.97 35.48
N GLU A 8 -34.59 48.66 36.67
CA GLU A 8 -34.64 47.32 37.25
C GLU A 8 -36.06 46.96 37.75
N GLU A 9 -36.81 47.91 38.32
CA GLU A 9 -38.23 47.71 38.67
C GLU A 9 -39.09 47.46 37.42
N ASN A 10 -38.81 48.13 36.29
CA ASN A 10 -39.45 47.85 35.01
C ASN A 10 -39.05 46.49 34.39
N ARG A 11 -37.93 45.89 34.82
CA ARG A 11 -37.49 44.54 34.41
C ARG A 11 -38.20 43.45 35.20
N ALA A 12 -38.50 43.71 36.48
CA ALA A 12 -39.29 42.84 37.36
C ALA A 12 -40.77 42.77 36.95
N GLU A 13 -41.28 43.79 36.27
CA GLU A 13 -42.67 43.86 35.81
C GLU A 13 -42.98 42.92 34.61
N ARG A 14 -41.95 42.49 33.84
CA ARG A 14 -42.12 41.65 32.63
C ARG A 14 -42.32 40.16 32.91
N PHE A 15 -42.06 39.69 34.12
CA PHE A 15 -42.36 38.32 34.53
C PHE A 15 -43.32 38.30 35.72
N ARG A 16 -44.37 39.14 35.64
CA ARG A 16 -45.51 39.06 36.55
C ARG A 16 -46.23 37.73 36.30
N ILE A 17 -45.78 36.67 36.96
CA ILE A 17 -46.41 35.34 36.98
C ILE A 17 -47.78 35.52 37.62
N LYS A 18 -48.82 35.71 36.80
CA LYS A 18 -50.18 35.96 37.27
C LYS A 18 -51.01 34.68 37.30
N THR A 19 -50.55 33.61 36.65
CA THR A 19 -51.26 32.35 36.56
C THR A 19 -50.31 31.14 36.71
N LYS A 20 -50.89 29.96 37.00
CA LYS A 20 -50.13 28.69 37.08
C LYS A 20 -49.46 28.32 35.76
N GLU A 21 -49.98 28.80 34.63
CA GLU A 21 -49.42 28.56 33.30
C GLU A 21 -48.12 29.35 33.07
N ASP A 22 -48.04 30.58 33.58
CA ASP A 22 -46.82 31.41 33.50
C ASP A 22 -45.65 30.79 34.28
N LEU A 23 -45.95 30.20 35.45
CA LEU A 23 -44.96 29.47 36.26
C LEU A 23 -44.50 28.18 35.57
N LEU A 24 -45.41 27.48 34.90
CA LEU A 24 -45.09 26.30 34.09
C LEU A 24 -44.25 26.67 32.87
N CYS A 25 -44.51 27.83 32.25
CA CYS A 25 -43.72 28.38 31.15
C CYS A 25 -42.29 28.72 31.60
N ALA A 26 -42.14 29.45 32.71
CA ALA A 26 -40.83 29.77 33.28
C ALA A 26 -40.05 28.50 33.71
N LYS A 27 -40.71 27.51 34.33
CA LYS A 27 -40.10 26.22 34.69
C LYS A 27 -39.68 25.39 33.47
N ARG A 28 -40.46 25.43 32.38
CA ARG A 28 -40.10 24.80 31.10
C ARG A 28 -38.91 25.51 30.45
N TYR A 29 -38.85 26.84 30.52
CA TYR A 29 -37.75 27.65 30.00
C TYR A 29 -36.43 27.39 30.73
N ILE A 30 -36.42 27.36 32.07
CA ILE A 30 -35.21 27.05 32.87
C ILE A 30 -34.73 25.60 32.61
N ARG A 31 -35.64 24.63 32.51
CA ARG A 31 -35.31 23.25 32.11
C ARG A 31 -34.73 23.20 30.70
N HIS A 32 -35.29 23.96 29.77
CA HIS A 32 -34.77 24.06 28.40
C HIS A 32 -33.40 24.74 28.32
N LEU A 33 -33.13 25.75 29.15
CA LEU A 33 -31.83 26.42 29.25
C LEU A 33 -30.75 25.46 29.78
N GLY A 34 -31.01 24.74 30.88
CA GLY A 34 -30.07 23.74 31.40
C GLY A 34 -29.83 22.56 30.43
N GLN A 35 -30.83 22.17 29.64
CA GLN A 35 -30.66 21.19 28.56
C GLN A 35 -29.93 21.76 27.33
N ARG A 36 -29.92 23.07 27.12
CA ARG A 36 -29.20 23.72 26.02
C ARG A 36 -27.70 23.78 26.30
N GLU A 37 -27.32 24.18 27.51
CA GLU A 37 -25.91 24.22 27.94
C GLU A 37 -25.25 22.83 27.98
N GLN A 38 -25.96 21.80 28.42
CA GLN A 38 -25.46 20.41 28.38
C GLN A 38 -25.27 19.90 26.94
N ARG A 39 -26.18 20.26 26.03
CA ARG A 39 -26.09 19.90 24.60
C ARG A 39 -24.92 20.59 23.90
N ASP A 40 -24.61 21.82 24.29
CA ASP A 40 -23.49 22.58 23.74
C ASP A 40 -22.13 22.01 24.22
N MET A 41 -22.02 21.59 25.49
CA MET A 41 -20.85 20.84 26.01
C MET A 41 -20.65 19.48 25.33
N ASP A 42 -21.73 18.73 25.08
CA ASP A 42 -21.66 17.45 24.37
C ASP A 42 -21.25 17.63 22.90
N GLN A 43 -21.61 18.77 22.29
CA GLN A 43 -21.21 19.12 20.93
C GLN A 43 -19.72 19.45 20.83
N ASP A 44 -19.18 20.19 21.79
CA ASP A 44 -17.75 20.50 21.85
C ASP A 44 -16.89 19.28 22.18
N HIS A 45 -17.36 18.39 23.07
CA HIS A 45 -16.68 17.12 23.32
C HIS A 45 -16.67 16.23 22.08
N ARG A 46 -17.80 16.13 21.35
CA ARG A 46 -17.88 15.39 20.09
C ARG A 46 -16.95 15.99 19.03
N LYS A 47 -16.84 17.32 18.97
CA LYS A 47 -15.95 18.04 18.04
C LYS A 47 -14.48 17.81 18.38
N TYR A 48 -14.11 17.87 19.66
CA TYR A 48 -12.74 17.62 20.14
C TYR A 48 -12.33 16.15 19.94
N CYS A 49 -13.19 15.18 20.27
CA CYS A 49 -12.95 13.76 19.99
C CYS A 49 -12.82 13.48 18.50
N ASN A 50 -13.65 14.08 17.64
CA ASN A 50 -13.53 13.92 16.20
C ASN A 50 -12.24 14.56 15.65
N TYR A 51 -11.86 15.75 16.16
CA TYR A 51 -10.62 16.41 15.80
C TYR A 51 -9.39 15.57 16.19
N ASN A 52 -9.32 15.05 17.42
CA ASN A 52 -8.23 14.19 17.85
C ASN A 52 -8.18 12.88 17.06
N PHE A 53 -9.32 12.27 16.76
CA PHE A 53 -9.37 11.07 15.91
C PHE A 53 -8.96 11.33 14.45
N ILE A 54 -9.24 12.52 13.92
CA ILE A 54 -8.76 12.94 12.59
C ILE A 54 -7.25 13.19 12.66
N LYS A 55 -6.78 13.91 13.67
CA LYS A 55 -5.37 14.23 13.90
C LYS A 55 -4.52 12.99 14.12
N GLU A 56 -4.97 12.04 14.95
CA GLU A 56 -4.31 10.74 15.15
C GLU A 56 -4.21 9.95 13.84
N ARG A 57 -5.26 9.95 13.01
CA ARG A 57 -5.20 9.32 11.68
C ARG A 57 -4.29 10.06 10.70
N GLU A 58 -4.16 11.38 10.83
CA GLU A 58 -3.23 12.18 10.03
C GLU A 58 -1.78 11.93 10.49
N ASP A 59 -1.52 11.89 11.79
CA ASP A 59 -0.23 11.55 12.40
C ASP A 59 0.18 10.10 12.06
N GLU A 60 -0.75 9.14 12.02
CA GLU A 60 -0.50 7.77 11.57
C GLU A 60 -0.19 7.67 10.08
N LYS A 61 -0.90 8.45 9.25
CA LYS A 61 -0.63 8.54 7.82
C LYS A 61 0.71 9.19 7.57
N GLU A 62 1.04 10.24 8.30
CA GLU A 62 2.31 10.96 8.24
C GLU A 62 3.45 10.04 8.68
N ASN A 63 3.32 9.30 9.79
CA ASN A 63 4.30 8.30 10.20
C ASN A 63 4.47 7.15 9.18
N ARG A 64 3.37 6.68 8.58
CA ARG A 64 3.42 5.69 7.49
C ARG A 64 4.11 6.27 6.25
N MET A 65 3.83 7.53 5.93
CA MET A 65 4.45 8.25 4.81
C MET A 65 5.93 8.50 5.06
N LEU A 66 6.33 8.84 6.29
CA LEU A 66 7.71 9.02 6.75
C LEU A 66 8.50 7.71 6.68
N THR A 67 7.88 6.60 7.08
CA THR A 67 8.46 5.25 6.91
C THR A 67 8.67 4.91 5.43
N ILE A 68 7.72 5.30 4.57
CA ILE A 68 7.81 5.10 3.12
C ILE A 68 8.87 6.01 2.49
N THR A 69 9.05 7.25 2.94
CA THR A 69 10.07 8.18 2.42
C THR A 69 11.47 7.82 2.88
N ASN A 70 11.66 7.42 4.14
CA ASN A 70 12.93 6.90 4.64
C ASN A 70 13.36 5.62 3.90
N ALA A 71 12.39 4.78 3.51
CA ALA A 71 12.65 3.67 2.59
C ALA A 71 13.08 4.16 1.20
N LYS A 72 12.47 5.22 0.64
CA LYS A 72 12.80 5.73 -0.70
C LYS A 72 14.23 6.26 -0.83
N GLU A 73 14.76 6.97 0.17
CA GLU A 73 16.15 7.49 0.12
C GLU A 73 17.17 6.36 0.24
N GLY A 74 16.96 5.42 1.18
CA GLY A 74 17.81 4.24 1.29
C GLY A 74 17.72 3.28 0.09
N ASP A 75 16.61 3.31 -0.65
CA ASP A 75 16.43 2.44 -1.83
C ASP A 75 17.33 2.85 -3.00
N SER A 76 17.57 4.15 -3.20
CA SER A 76 18.51 4.62 -4.24
C SER A 76 19.93 4.11 -3.96
N LEU A 77 20.40 4.28 -2.72
CA LEU A 77 21.74 3.81 -2.31
C LEU A 77 21.83 2.28 -2.37
N LEU A 78 20.78 1.57 -1.96
CA LEU A 78 20.72 0.11 -2.09
C LEU A 78 20.87 -0.35 -3.56
N VAL A 79 20.22 0.34 -4.51
CA VAL A 79 20.34 0.02 -5.94
C VAL A 79 21.78 0.20 -6.42
N ASP A 80 22.42 1.32 -6.08
CA ASP A 80 23.80 1.61 -6.48
C ASP A 80 24.81 0.64 -5.87
N LEU A 81 24.62 0.28 -4.60
CA LEU A 81 25.43 -0.75 -3.94
C LEU A 81 25.23 -2.11 -4.62
N VAL A 82 24.01 -2.58 -4.83
CA VAL A 82 23.80 -3.89 -5.48
C VAL A 82 24.35 -3.92 -6.89
N LYS A 83 24.31 -2.79 -7.62
CA LYS A 83 24.88 -2.66 -8.97
C LYS A 83 26.39 -2.97 -9.00
N SER A 84 27.14 -2.64 -7.94
CA SER A 84 28.58 -2.91 -7.83
C SER A 84 28.93 -4.38 -7.53
N TYR A 85 27.94 -5.22 -7.21
CA TYR A 85 28.12 -6.65 -6.92
C TYR A 85 27.38 -7.56 -7.94
N PRO A 86 27.94 -7.79 -9.15
CA PRO A 86 27.29 -8.58 -10.19
C PRO A 86 26.89 -9.99 -9.77
N HIS A 87 27.64 -10.66 -8.89
CA HIS A 87 27.31 -12.00 -8.40
C HIS A 87 25.98 -12.07 -7.63
N ILE A 88 25.40 -10.94 -7.22
CA ILE A 88 24.06 -10.89 -6.62
C ILE A 88 22.96 -11.09 -7.67
N TYR A 89 23.14 -10.57 -8.88
CA TYR A 89 22.04 -10.33 -9.82
C TYR A 89 22.25 -10.92 -11.22
N ASP A 90 23.51 -11.12 -11.62
CA ASP A 90 23.92 -11.66 -12.91
C ASP A 90 24.16 -13.16 -12.81
N LYS A 91 23.32 -13.94 -13.52
CA LYS A 91 23.39 -15.41 -13.56
C LYS A 91 24.59 -15.93 -14.35
N GLN A 92 25.19 -15.11 -15.20
CA GLN A 92 26.38 -15.45 -16.00
C GLN A 92 27.68 -15.21 -15.23
N ASN A 93 27.62 -14.47 -14.13
CA ASN A 93 28.78 -14.25 -13.28
C ASN A 93 29.24 -15.59 -12.67
N LYS A 94 30.55 -15.87 -12.75
CA LYS A 94 31.17 -17.10 -12.22
C LYS A 94 30.88 -17.33 -10.74
N ASP A 95 30.80 -16.25 -9.96
CA ASP A 95 30.59 -16.30 -8.52
C ASP A 95 29.10 -16.26 -8.14
N PHE A 96 28.17 -16.26 -9.10
CA PHE A 96 26.73 -16.23 -8.83
C PHE A 96 26.25 -17.42 -7.99
N LYS A 97 26.92 -18.57 -8.09
CA LYS A 97 26.60 -19.76 -7.29
C LYS A 97 27.28 -19.77 -5.91
N ASP A 98 28.21 -18.86 -5.65
CA ASP A 98 28.90 -18.76 -4.36
C ASP A 98 28.00 -18.07 -3.33
N ILE A 99 27.38 -18.87 -2.47
CA ILE A 99 26.51 -18.41 -1.39
C ILE A 99 27.29 -17.60 -0.37
N ARG A 100 28.53 -17.99 -0.06
CA ARG A 100 29.35 -17.28 0.93
C ARG A 100 29.70 -15.89 0.44
N LYS A 101 30.07 -15.75 -0.84
CA LYS A 101 30.35 -14.44 -1.44
C LYS A 101 29.11 -13.54 -1.49
N LYS A 102 27.94 -14.10 -1.79
CA LYS A 102 26.66 -13.38 -1.71
C LYS A 102 26.38 -12.88 -0.29
N ASN A 103 26.51 -13.77 0.70
CA ASN A 103 26.28 -13.41 2.10
C ASN A 103 27.22 -12.29 2.55
N ASN A 104 28.51 -12.38 2.23
CA ASN A 104 29.49 -11.35 2.56
C ASN A 104 29.12 -9.99 1.96
N SER A 105 28.76 -9.95 0.66
CA SER A 105 28.34 -8.70 0.02
C SER A 105 27.06 -8.14 0.64
N TRP A 106 26.07 -8.99 0.99
CA TRP A 106 24.87 -8.52 1.67
C TRP A 106 25.13 -7.96 3.07
N GLN A 107 26.08 -8.54 3.81
CA GLN A 107 26.53 -7.98 5.09
C GLN A 107 27.19 -6.62 4.91
N GLU A 108 28.08 -6.49 3.93
CA GLU A 108 28.73 -5.22 3.61
C GLU A 108 27.71 -4.13 3.23
N ILE A 109 26.76 -4.45 2.35
CA ILE A 109 25.67 -3.54 1.98
C ILE A 109 24.83 -3.14 3.20
N GLY A 110 24.51 -4.10 4.07
CA GLY A 110 23.76 -3.84 5.30
C GLY A 110 24.51 -2.89 6.23
N ASN A 111 25.82 -3.09 6.41
CA ASN A 111 26.66 -2.22 7.22
C ASN A 111 26.68 -0.78 6.69
N ILE A 112 26.78 -0.60 5.37
CA ILE A 112 26.77 0.73 4.75
C ILE A 112 25.40 1.42 4.91
N LEU A 113 24.31 0.65 4.83
CA LEU A 113 22.94 1.16 4.96
C LEU A 113 22.44 1.28 6.41
N GLY A 114 23.22 0.83 7.39
CA GLY A 114 22.77 0.75 8.79
C GLY A 114 21.58 -0.19 9.00
N ALA A 115 21.48 -1.25 8.19
CA ALA A 115 20.37 -2.20 8.20
C ALA A 115 20.87 -3.66 8.18
N SER A 116 20.01 -4.61 8.55
CA SER A 116 20.39 -6.02 8.47
C SER A 116 20.52 -6.46 7.00
N ALA A 117 21.42 -7.42 6.75
CA ALA A 117 21.57 -8.04 5.43
C ALA A 117 20.23 -8.64 4.92
N SER A 118 19.42 -9.21 5.83
CA SER A 118 18.10 -9.76 5.53
C SER A 118 17.13 -8.68 5.03
N ASP A 119 17.07 -7.54 5.73
CA ASP A 119 16.20 -6.43 5.33
C ASP A 119 16.60 -5.86 3.97
N CYS A 120 17.91 -5.75 3.70
CA CYS A 120 18.42 -5.33 2.41
C CYS A 120 18.02 -6.31 1.28
N GLN A 121 18.09 -7.62 1.53
CA GLN A 121 17.65 -8.64 0.58
C GLN A 121 16.14 -8.56 0.30
N VAL A 122 15.32 -8.40 1.34
CA VAL A 122 13.86 -8.26 1.20
C VAL A 122 13.51 -6.99 0.44
N ARG A 123 14.12 -5.85 0.78
CA ARG A 123 13.95 -4.57 0.07
C ARG A 123 14.36 -4.69 -1.39
N TRP A 124 15.53 -5.26 -1.66
CA TRP A 124 15.99 -5.51 -3.03
C TRP A 124 15.03 -6.38 -3.83
N GLY A 125 14.49 -7.44 -3.22
CA GLY A 125 13.47 -8.30 -3.83
C GLY A 125 12.23 -7.51 -4.27
N ARG A 126 11.71 -6.64 -3.41
CA ARG A 126 10.55 -5.76 -3.71
C ARG A 126 10.87 -4.78 -4.84
N LEU A 127 12.05 -4.17 -4.83
CA LEU A 127 12.51 -3.27 -5.89
C LEU A 127 12.60 -3.99 -7.25
N ARG A 128 13.20 -5.17 -7.27
CA ARG A 128 13.30 -6.01 -8.49
C ARG A 128 11.95 -6.42 -9.03
N GLU A 129 11.00 -6.78 -8.15
CA GLU A 129 9.65 -7.10 -8.56
C GLU A 129 8.96 -5.90 -9.21
N ARG A 130 9.04 -4.73 -8.57
CA ARG A 130 8.49 -3.47 -9.10
C ARG A 130 9.10 -3.11 -10.45
N TYR A 131 10.43 -3.20 -10.59
CA TYR A 131 11.13 -2.98 -11.85
C TYR A 131 10.65 -3.94 -12.95
N SER A 132 10.47 -5.23 -12.62
CA SER A 132 9.98 -6.24 -13.57
C SER A 132 8.57 -5.90 -14.08
N ARG A 133 7.69 -5.43 -13.19
CA ARG A 133 6.34 -4.99 -13.56
C ARG A 133 6.39 -3.75 -14.45
N GLU A 134 7.17 -2.74 -14.08
CA GLU A 134 7.31 -1.50 -14.87
C GLU A 134 7.88 -1.76 -16.26
N LYS A 135 8.93 -2.58 -16.36
CA LYS A 135 9.51 -3.01 -17.64
C LYS A 135 8.46 -3.64 -18.55
N LYS A 136 7.67 -4.58 -18.01
CA LYS A 136 6.59 -5.23 -18.76
C LYS A 136 5.52 -4.25 -19.23
N MET A 137 5.21 -3.21 -18.44
CA MET A 137 4.22 -2.21 -18.84
C MET A 137 4.76 -1.29 -19.95
N ARG A 138 6.01 -0.80 -19.83
CA ARG A 138 6.65 -0.01 -20.90
C ARG A 138 6.77 -0.78 -22.21
N GLU A 139 7.10 -2.07 -22.15
CA GLU A 139 7.14 -2.95 -23.33
C GLU A 139 5.77 -3.19 -23.98
N LYS A 140 4.68 -3.07 -23.23
CA LYS A 140 3.32 -3.19 -23.78
C LYS A 140 2.88 -1.88 -24.43
N GLU A 141 3.14 -0.75 -23.79
CA GLU A 141 2.77 0.57 -24.31
C GLU A 141 3.47 0.89 -25.62
N SER A 142 4.76 0.55 -25.73
CA SER A 142 5.50 0.73 -26.97
C SER A 142 4.91 -0.04 -28.16
N ARG A 143 4.16 -1.12 -27.89
CA ARG A 143 3.51 -1.96 -28.92
C ARG A 143 2.09 -1.49 -29.26
N SER A 144 1.40 -0.82 -28.34
CA SER A 144 0.01 -0.42 -28.51
C SER A 144 -0.18 0.89 -29.30
N GLY A 145 0.89 1.59 -29.67
CA GLY A 145 0.83 2.81 -30.50
C GLY A 145 0.24 4.05 -29.80
N SER A 146 -0.30 3.91 -28.59
CA SER A 146 -0.75 5.02 -27.75
C SER A 146 0.46 5.71 -27.10
N GLY A 147 0.98 6.76 -27.74
CA GLY A 147 2.19 7.47 -27.28
C GLY A 147 2.05 8.30 -26.00
N SER A 148 0.90 8.26 -25.31
CA SER A 148 0.66 9.04 -24.09
C SER A 148 0.37 8.11 -22.92
N THR A 149 1.32 8.02 -21.98
CA THR A 149 1.13 7.33 -20.69
C THR A 149 0.93 8.42 -19.63
N THR A 150 -0.24 8.47 -19.01
CA THR A 150 -0.53 9.39 -17.88
C THR A 150 -0.15 8.79 -16.52
N ARG A 151 0.47 7.60 -16.51
CA ARG A 151 0.78 6.89 -15.26
C ARG A 151 2.01 7.48 -14.56
N PRO A 152 2.06 7.44 -13.22
CA PRO A 152 3.26 7.81 -12.48
C PRO A 152 4.41 6.83 -12.81
N THR A 153 5.57 7.38 -13.15
CA THR A 153 6.78 6.61 -13.44
C THR A 153 7.44 6.12 -12.15
N PHE A 154 7.98 4.90 -12.17
CA PHE A 154 8.82 4.41 -11.07
C PHE A 154 10.15 5.20 -11.01
N PRO A 155 10.44 5.97 -9.94
CA PRO A 155 11.58 6.89 -9.94
C PRO A 155 12.95 6.20 -10.10
N LEU A 156 13.12 5.00 -9.55
CA LEU A 156 14.37 4.24 -9.63
C LEU A 156 14.48 3.41 -10.93
N TYR A 157 13.55 3.55 -11.87
CA TYR A 157 13.54 2.72 -13.08
C TYR A 157 14.83 2.87 -13.89
N GLU A 158 15.29 4.10 -14.11
CA GLU A 158 16.50 4.38 -14.89
C GLU A 158 17.76 3.90 -14.15
N GLN A 159 17.83 4.09 -12.83
CA GLN A 159 18.95 3.55 -12.02
C GLN A 159 19.01 2.02 -12.08
N MET A 160 17.86 1.36 -12.08
CA MET A 160 17.76 -0.10 -12.16
C MET A 160 17.86 -0.64 -13.60
N HIS A 161 18.07 0.21 -14.60
CA HIS A 161 18.14 -0.21 -16.01
C HIS A 161 19.26 -1.22 -16.30
N PHE A 162 20.33 -1.27 -15.47
CA PHE A 162 21.36 -2.31 -15.57
C PHE A 162 20.80 -3.74 -15.47
N LEU A 163 19.63 -3.90 -14.85
CA LEU A 163 18.93 -5.18 -14.76
C LEU A 163 18.19 -5.60 -16.03
N TYR A 164 18.12 -4.73 -17.05
CA TYR A 164 17.32 -4.95 -18.25
C TYR A 164 17.58 -6.32 -18.89
N ASN A 165 18.85 -6.72 -19.03
CA ASN A 165 19.22 -8.01 -19.64
C ASN A 165 19.10 -9.21 -18.69
N PHE A 166 19.13 -8.97 -17.37
CA PHE A 166 19.11 -10.02 -16.34
C PHE A 166 17.69 -10.36 -15.86
N VAL A 167 16.73 -9.45 -16.06
CA VAL A 167 15.32 -9.62 -15.69
C VAL A 167 14.51 -9.97 -16.94
N LYS A 168 14.33 -11.27 -17.17
CA LYS A 168 13.51 -11.80 -18.27
C LYS A 168 12.07 -12.01 -17.78
N SER A 169 11.10 -11.52 -18.54
CA SER A 169 9.69 -11.86 -18.29
C SER A 169 9.51 -13.36 -18.50
N ARG A 170 8.99 -14.07 -17.49
CA ARG A 170 8.55 -15.46 -17.67
C ARG A 170 7.39 -15.44 -18.67
N ARG A 171 7.48 -16.24 -19.75
CA ARG A 171 6.33 -16.45 -20.65
C ARG A 171 5.27 -17.19 -19.84
N SER A 172 4.02 -16.73 -19.92
CA SER A 172 2.91 -17.51 -19.39
C SER A 172 2.85 -18.80 -20.20
N ILE A 173 3.04 -19.95 -19.56
CA ILE A 173 2.67 -21.23 -20.14
C ILE A 173 1.18 -21.34 -19.86
N THR A 174 0.34 -20.91 -20.79
CA THR A 174 -1.10 -21.20 -20.70
C THR A 174 -1.27 -22.71 -20.74
N ASN A 175 -1.78 -23.30 -19.66
CA ASN A 175 -2.22 -24.70 -19.61
C ASN A 175 -3.52 -24.88 -20.39
N ILE A 176 -3.56 -24.44 -21.64
CA ILE A 176 -4.58 -24.87 -22.58
C ILE A 176 -3.90 -25.98 -23.35
N SER A 177 -4.15 -27.22 -22.91
CA SER A 177 -3.88 -28.38 -23.72
C SER A 177 -4.51 -28.16 -25.10
N ASN A 178 -3.67 -28.12 -26.13
CA ASN A 178 -4.13 -28.29 -27.51
C ASN A 178 -4.76 -29.68 -27.60
N LEU A 179 -6.04 -29.78 -27.25
CA LEU A 179 -6.91 -30.86 -27.67
C LEU A 179 -7.02 -30.74 -29.19
N LYS A 180 -6.04 -31.32 -29.89
CA LYS A 180 -6.22 -31.67 -31.29
C LYS A 180 -7.33 -32.71 -31.33
N LEU A 181 -8.54 -32.24 -31.58
CA LEU A 181 -9.62 -33.03 -32.16
C LEU A 181 -9.11 -33.56 -33.51
N SER A 182 -8.57 -34.78 -33.52
CA SER A 182 -8.39 -35.54 -34.76
C SER A 182 -9.54 -36.52 -34.88
N ASN A 183 -10.45 -36.18 -35.80
CA ASN A 183 -11.55 -37.02 -36.24
C ASN A 183 -11.09 -38.42 -36.64
N ASN A 184 -11.93 -39.39 -36.28
CA ASN A 184 -11.94 -40.79 -36.70
C ASN A 184 -11.52 -41.01 -38.16
N LYS A 185 -10.55 -41.91 -38.34
CA LYS A 185 -10.58 -42.93 -39.40
C LYS A 185 -10.11 -44.25 -38.80
N ILE A 186 -11.07 -45.13 -38.54
CA ILE A 186 -10.83 -46.57 -38.31
C ILE A 186 -10.90 -47.26 -39.66
N SER A 187 -9.96 -48.18 -39.89
CA SER A 187 -10.07 -49.50 -40.56
C SER A 187 -8.93 -49.75 -41.56
N PRO A 188 -8.56 -51.00 -41.88
CA PRO A 188 -8.11 -52.08 -40.98
C PRO A 188 -6.88 -52.84 -41.55
N ASN A 189 -6.40 -53.84 -40.79
CA ASN A 189 -5.48 -54.94 -41.17
C ASN A 189 -3.97 -54.67 -41.04
N GLU A 190 -3.30 -55.34 -40.08
CA GLU A 190 -2.59 -56.62 -40.30
C GLU A 190 -1.96 -57.13 -38.97
N PRO A 191 -1.80 -58.46 -38.72
CA PRO A 191 -1.62 -59.01 -37.38
C PRO A 191 -0.18 -59.36 -36.96
N LYS A 192 0.06 -59.11 -35.66
CA LYS A 192 0.86 -59.85 -34.66
C LYS A 192 1.98 -60.81 -35.12
N GLU A 193 3.22 -60.42 -34.83
CA GLU A 193 4.34 -61.29 -34.44
C GLU A 193 5.09 -60.62 -33.26
N LYS A 194 4.98 -61.08 -32.01
CA LYS A 194 5.57 -62.25 -31.32
C LYS A 194 7.02 -62.05 -30.82
N PHE A 195 7.16 -62.32 -29.51
CA PHE A 195 8.36 -62.61 -28.69
C PHE A 195 9.31 -61.43 -28.37
N GLY A 196 9.79 -61.23 -27.14
CA GLY A 196 9.75 -62.09 -25.96
C GLY A 196 10.21 -61.34 -24.70
N LYS A 197 9.78 -61.92 -23.56
CA LYS A 197 10.27 -61.86 -22.18
C LYS A 197 11.50 -60.97 -21.92
N ILE A 198 11.47 -60.20 -20.83
CA ILE A 198 12.47 -60.25 -19.75
C ILE A 198 11.75 -59.98 -18.41
N LEU A 199 11.89 -60.92 -17.49
CA LEU A 199 11.53 -60.85 -16.07
C LEU A 199 12.51 -59.92 -15.35
N PHE A 200 12.03 -59.09 -14.44
CA PHE A 200 12.84 -58.55 -13.34
C PHE A 200 12.37 -59.19 -12.05
N TYR A 201 13.28 -59.90 -11.40
CA TYR A 201 13.26 -60.18 -9.97
C TYR A 201 13.62 -58.89 -9.20
#